data_AF-A0AAW0WPI3-F1
#
_entry.id   AF-A0AAW0WPI3-F1
#
_cell.length_a   1.000
_cell.length_b   1.000
_cell.length_c   1.000
_cell.angle_alpha   90.00
_cell.angle_beta   90.00
_cell.angle_gamma   90.00
#
_symmetry.space_group_name_H-M   'P 1'
#
loop_
_entity.id
_entity.type
_entity.pdbx_description
1 polymer ?
#
loop_
_entity_poly.entity_id
_entity_poly.type
_entity_poly.pdbx_seq_one_letter_code
_entity_poly.pdbx_strand_id
1 'polypeptide(L)'
;MSGDARDIMFFRLSPSDYDQSTRLIADHFMRRNPLCRAIGQMDLESYGEQFLVDIKKCLASGVSVGARDRASQTLAGICLNFSLDLDEAHDMSNSDSVSD
;
A
#
# COMPACT_ATOMS: atom_id res chain seq x y z
N MET A 1 -15.10 -14.20 -18.76
CA MET A 1 -14.42 -13.35 -19.75
C MET A 1 -13.57 -12.34 -18.98
N SER A 2 -12.25 -12.54 -18.94
CA SER A 2 -11.33 -11.56 -18.37
C SER A 2 -11.11 -10.51 -19.46
N GLY A 3 -11.76 -9.36 -19.32
CA GLY A 3 -11.51 -8.23 -20.20
C GLY A 3 -10.22 -7.57 -19.74
N ASP A 4 -9.19 -7.57 -20.58
CA ASP A 4 -8.02 -6.74 -20.36
C ASP A 4 -8.49 -5.29 -20.14
N ALA A 5 -7.97 -4.63 -19.10
CA ALA A 5 -8.27 -3.23 -18.88
C ALA A 5 -7.61 -2.41 -19.99
N ARG A 6 -8.41 -2.01 -20.99
CA ARG A 6 -7.91 -1.32 -22.19
C ARG A 6 -7.76 0.19 -22.00
N ASP A 7 -8.35 0.74 -20.95
CA ASP A 7 -8.36 2.17 -20.66
C ASP A 7 -8.17 2.41 -19.16
N ILE A 8 -6.91 2.51 -18.76
CA ILE A 8 -6.50 2.77 -17.38
C ILE A 8 -6.29 4.26 -17.16
N MET A 9 -6.95 4.80 -16.16
CA MET A 9 -6.74 6.15 -15.66
C MET A 9 -5.87 6.10 -14.39
N PHE A 10 -4.82 6.92 -14.37
CA PHE A 10 -4.03 7.17 -13.16
C PHE A 10 -4.54 8.42 -12.45
N PHE A 11 -4.58 8.37 -11.12
CA PHE A 11 -5.08 9.46 -10.30
C PHE A 11 -4.43 9.42 -8.92
N ARG A 12 -4.34 10.57 -8.25
CA ARG A 12 -3.94 10.63 -6.85
C ARG A 12 -5.04 9.99 -6.00
N LEU A 13 -4.68 9.07 -5.11
CA LEU A 13 -5.63 8.48 -4.18
C LEU A 13 -6.19 9.56 -3.24
N SER A 14 -7.48 9.48 -2.98
CA SER A 14 -8.19 10.36 -2.05
C SER A 14 -8.85 9.53 -0.95
N PRO A 15 -9.34 10.16 0.14
CA PRO A 15 -9.98 9.41 1.23
C PRO A 15 -11.11 8.48 0.80
N SER A 16 -11.84 8.80 -0.28
CA SER A 16 -12.88 7.90 -0.83
C SER A 16 -12.35 6.60 -1.42
N ASP A 17 -11.05 6.51 -1.68
CA ASP A 17 -10.40 5.35 -2.30
C ASP A 17 -9.70 4.43 -1.28
N TYR A 18 -9.62 4.82 -0.01
CA TYR A 18 -8.79 4.14 0.99
C TYR A 18 -9.27 2.72 1.32
N ASP A 19 -10.59 2.54 1.41
CA ASP A 19 -11.18 1.22 1.68
C ASP A 19 -10.89 0.24 0.54
N GLN A 20 -11.06 0.70 -0.71
CA GLN A 20 -10.77 -0.12 -1.89
C GLN A 20 -9.28 -0.43 -2.01
N SER A 21 -8.42 0.53 -1.66
CA SER A 21 -6.96 0.36 -1.64
C SER A 21 -6.53 -0.68 -0.61
N THR A 22 -7.10 -0.62 0.60
CA THR A 22 -6.81 -1.58 1.69
C THR A 22 -7.24 -3.00 1.30
N ARG A 23 -8.40 -3.15 0.66
CA ARG A 23 -8.84 -4.45 0.13
C ARG A 23 -7.91 -4.98 -0.95
N LEU A 24 -7.45 -4.13 -1.87
CA LEU A 24 -6.52 -4.53 -2.92
C LEU A 24 -5.20 -5.06 -2.33
N ILE A 25 -4.69 -4.41 -1.28
CA ILE A 25 -3.49 -4.88 -0.57
C ILE A 25 -3.74 -6.26 0.03
N ALA A 26 -4.83 -6.43 0.79
CA ALA A 26 -5.19 -7.69 1.44
C ALA A 26 -5.36 -8.84 0.43
N ASP A 27 -6.11 -8.60 -0.64
CA ASP A 27 -6.53 -9.64 -1.58
C ASP A 27 -5.44 -10.02 -2.59
N HIS A 28 -4.57 -9.07 -2.95
CA HIS A 28 -3.60 -9.24 -4.02
C HIS A 28 -2.14 -9.10 -3.58
N PHE A 29 -1.78 -8.08 -2.79
CA PHE A 29 -0.39 -7.86 -2.43
C PHE A 29 0.09 -8.89 -1.40
N MET A 30 -0.59 -9.01 -0.25
CA MET A 30 -0.13 -9.86 0.86
C MET A 30 0.06 -11.32 0.43
N ARG A 31 -0.88 -11.86 -0.37
CA ARG A 31 -0.82 -13.24 -0.86
C ARG A 31 0.28 -13.52 -1.87
N ARG A 32 0.76 -12.49 -2.58
CA ARG A 32 1.70 -12.64 -3.71
C ARG A 32 3.09 -12.08 -3.41
N ASN A 33 3.21 -11.22 -2.40
CA ASN A 33 4.47 -10.63 -2.00
C ASN A 33 5.42 -11.72 -1.47
N PRO A 34 6.67 -11.80 -1.98
CA PRO A 34 7.62 -12.85 -1.59
C PRO A 34 7.93 -12.88 -0.09
N LEU A 35 8.06 -11.72 0.56
CA LEU A 35 8.36 -11.64 1.99
C LEU A 35 7.17 -12.10 2.82
N CYS A 36 5.97 -11.68 2.44
CA CYS A 36 4.73 -12.10 3.10
C CYS A 36 4.56 -13.63 3.05
N ARG A 37 4.82 -14.21 1.88
CA ARG A 37 4.81 -15.66 1.70
C ARG A 37 5.90 -16.36 2.49
N ALA A 38 7.11 -15.80 2.55
CA ALA A 38 8.24 -16.41 3.25
C ALA A 38 7.99 -16.52 4.77
N ILE A 39 7.31 -15.54 5.36
CA ILE A 39 6.99 -15.53 6.80
C ILE A 39 5.61 -16.13 7.14
N GLY A 40 4.89 -16.63 6.14
CA GLY A 40 3.58 -17.28 6.32
C GLY A 40 2.43 -16.34 6.67
N GLN A 41 2.62 -15.02 6.56
CA GLN A 41 1.60 -14.01 6.84
C GLN A 41 1.05 -13.49 5.51
N MET A 42 -0.12 -13.97 5.09
CA MET A 42 -0.69 -13.69 3.75
C MET A 42 -2.00 -12.90 3.79
N ASP A 43 -2.42 -12.47 4.97
CA ASP A 43 -3.54 -11.57 5.21
C ASP A 43 -3.08 -10.36 6.04
N LEU A 44 -3.90 -9.31 6.07
CA LEU A 44 -3.58 -8.10 6.83
C LEU A 44 -3.62 -8.32 8.35
N GLU A 45 -4.49 -9.22 8.82
CA GLU A 45 -4.71 -9.48 10.24
C GLU A 45 -3.45 -10.07 10.91
N SER A 46 -2.65 -10.81 10.14
CA SER A 46 -1.39 -11.39 10.58
C SER A 46 -0.29 -10.36 10.91
N TYR A 47 -0.38 -9.13 10.36
CA TYR A 47 0.67 -8.10 10.51
C TYR A 47 0.45 -7.15 11.69
N GLY A 48 -0.63 -7.34 12.44
CA GLY A 48 -0.97 -6.51 13.60
C GLY A 48 -1.42 -5.08 13.26
N GLU A 49 -1.81 -4.35 14.30
CA GLU A 49 -2.44 -3.02 14.16
C GLU A 49 -1.48 -1.97 13.58
N GLN A 50 -0.19 -2.07 13.88
CA GLN A 50 0.81 -1.09 13.42
C GLN A 50 0.92 -1.06 11.89
N PHE A 51 0.87 -2.22 11.23
CA PHE A 51 0.92 -2.29 9.78
C PHE A 51 -0.25 -1.57 9.11
N LEU A 52 -1.45 -1.69 9.68
CA LEU A 52 -2.64 -0.97 9.22
C LEU A 52 -2.50 0.54 9.46
N VAL A 53 -1.88 0.96 10.56
CA VAL A 53 -1.56 2.36 10.83
C VAL A 53 -0.60 2.89 9.76
N ASP A 54 0.43 2.12 9.39
CA ASP A 54 1.43 2.57 8.41
C ASP A 54 0.85 2.66 6.99
N ILE A 55 -0.01 1.71 6.59
CA ILE A 55 -0.78 1.84 5.33
C ILE A 55 -1.62 3.12 5.33
N LYS A 56 -2.30 3.42 6.44
CA LYS A 56 -3.11 4.65 6.56
C LYS A 56 -2.25 5.92 6.46
N LYS A 57 -1.04 5.92 7.04
CA LYS A 57 -0.09 7.02 6.89
C LYS A 57 0.32 7.22 5.43
N CYS A 58 0.67 6.15 4.72
CA CYS A 58 1.00 6.20 3.29
C CYS A 58 -0.16 6.76 2.45
N LEU A 59 -1.39 6.33 2.73
CA LEU A 59 -2.57 6.85 2.03
C LEU A 59 -2.81 8.33 2.35
N ALA A 60 -2.73 8.71 3.63
CA ALA A 60 -2.96 10.08 4.10
C ALA A 60 -1.88 11.09 3.68
N SER A 61 -0.69 10.62 3.27
CA SER A 61 0.40 11.48 2.79
C SER A 61 0.05 12.30 1.53
N GLY A 62 -0.97 11.89 0.78
CA GLY A 62 -1.39 12.57 -0.45
C GLY A 62 -0.43 12.39 -1.64
N VAL A 63 0.56 11.49 -1.55
CA VAL A 63 1.49 11.17 -2.65
C VAL A 63 1.31 9.77 -3.24
N SER A 64 0.33 9.02 -2.74
CA SER A 64 -0.04 7.70 -3.28
C SER A 64 -0.90 7.82 -4.55
N VAL A 65 -0.70 6.90 -5.49
CA VAL A 65 -1.34 6.92 -6.82
C VAL A 65 -2.13 5.64 -7.04
N GLY A 66 -3.34 5.78 -7.59
CA GLY A 66 -4.20 4.67 -8.02
C GLY A 66 -4.23 4.53 -9.54
N ALA A 67 -4.53 3.32 -9.99
CA ALA A 67 -4.85 2.99 -11.37
C ALA A 67 -6.25 2.38 -11.43
N ARG A 68 -7.14 2.94 -12.25
CA ARG A 68 -8.54 2.52 -12.35
C ARG A 68 -8.91 2.24 -13.79
N ASP A 69 -9.62 1.14 -14.02
CA ASP A 69 -10.28 0.89 -15.30
C ASP A 69 -11.42 1.90 -15.48
N ARG A 70 -11.38 2.69 -16.55
CA ARG A 70 -12.40 3.73 -16.79
C ARG A 70 -13.78 3.15 -17.00
N ALA A 71 -13.89 1.97 -17.61
CA ALA A 71 -15.19 1.37 -17.93
C ALA A 71 -15.91 0.89 -16.67
N SER A 72 -15.23 0.09 -15.83
CA SER A 72 -15.82 -0.48 -14.61
C SER A 72 -15.66 0.40 -13.36
N GLN A 73 -14.86 1.46 -13.43
CA GLN A 73 -14.42 2.25 -12.28
C GLN A 73 -13.74 1.43 -11.18
N THR A 74 -13.26 0.22 -11.50
CA THR A 74 -12.59 -0.66 -10.54
C THR A 74 -11.12 -0.30 -10.41
N LEU A 75 -10.64 -0.22 -9.17
CA LEU A 75 -9.23 -0.03 -8.87
C LEU A 75 -8.44 -1.27 -9.30
N ALA A 76 -7.58 -1.10 -10.29
CA ALA A 76 -6.74 -2.15 -10.87
C ALA A 76 -5.39 -2.28 -10.16
N GLY A 77 -4.91 -1.20 -9.53
CA GLY A 77 -3.66 -1.19 -8.81
C GLY A 77 -3.46 0.09 -8.02
N ILE A 78 -2.50 0.06 -7.10
CA ILE A 78 -2.05 1.20 -6.32
C ILE A 78 -0.53 1.22 -6.22
N CYS A 79 0.02 2.41 -6.07
CA CYS A 79 1.37 2.67 -5.63
C CYS A 79 1.26 3.44 -4.31
N LEU A 80 1.59 2.77 -3.21
CA LEU A 80 1.66 3.41 -1.89
C LEU A 80 3.00 4.11 -1.74
N ASN A 81 2.94 5.41 -1.45
CA ASN A 81 4.10 6.24 -1.19
C ASN A 81 3.93 6.95 0.14
N PHE A 82 5.05 7.29 0.77
CA PHE A 82 5.11 8.15 1.94
C PHE A 82 6.26 9.13 1.73
N SER A 83 6.02 10.41 2.01
CA SER A 83 7.07 11.42 2.02
C SER A 83 7.69 11.45 3.41
N LEU A 84 8.97 11.13 3.51
CA LEU A 84 9.73 11.35 4.73
C LEU A 84 10.18 12.80 4.75
N ASP A 85 9.84 13.53 5.81
CA ASP A 85 10.56 14.77 6.10
C ASP A 85 12.01 14.40 6.44
N LEU A 86 12.98 15.08 5.83
CA LEU A 86 14.40 14.73 5.92
C LEU A 86 14.92 14.71 7.37
N ASP A 87 14.28 15.48 8.26
CA ASP A 87 14.59 15.50 9.69
C ASP A 87 14.11 14.23 10.41
N GLU A 88 13.01 13.61 9.97
CA GLU A 88 12.52 12.32 10.52
C GLU A 88 13.28 11.12 9.96
N ALA A 89 13.80 11.23 8.72
CA ALA A 89 14.60 10.17 8.10
C ALA A 89 15.92 9.90 8.84
N HIS A 90 16.48 10.93 9.49
CA HIS A 90 17.74 10.84 10.23
C HIS A 90 17.58 10.14 11.60
N ASP A 91 16.37 10.13 12.17
CA ASP A 91 16.08 9.41 13.41
C ASP A 91 15.87 7.91 13.19
N MET A 92 15.25 7.51 12.05
CA MET A 92 15.06 6.09 11.73
C MET A 92 16.34 5.35 11.35
N SER A 93 17.41 6.05 10.93
CA SER A 93 18.70 5.41 10.65
C SER A 93 19.53 5.09 11.90
N ASN A 94 19.20 5.67 13.06
CA ASN A 94 19.97 5.54 14.28
C ASN A 94 19.43 4.46 15.26
N SER A 95 18.29 3.83 14.96
CA SER A 95 17.75 2.74 15.78
C SER A 95 18.35 1.37 15.47
N ASP A 96 19.17 1.24 14.42
CA ASP A 96 19.82 -0.02 14.02
C ASP A 96 21.21 -0.24 14.66
N SER A 97 21.67 0.66 15.53
CA SER A 97 22.86 0.40 16.34
C SER A 97 22.51 -0.53 17.51
N VAL A 98 22.52 -1.82 17.22
CA VAL A 98 22.56 -2.90 18.22
C VAL A 98 23.80 -2.70 19.09
N SER A 99 23.57 -2.47 20.38
CA SER A 99 24.61 -2.55 21.42
C SER A 99 25.15 -3.98 21.47
N ASP A 100 26.49 -4.11 21.47
CA ASP A 100 27.26 -5.36 21.60
C ASP A 100 26.85 -6.26 22.79
#